data_AF-A0A1S1LCT2-F1
#
_entry.id   AF-A0A1S1LCT2-F1
#
_cell.length_a   1.000
_cell.length_b   1.000
_cell.length_c   1.000
_cell.angle_alpha   90.00
_cell.angle_beta   90.00
_cell.angle_gamma   90.00
#
_symmetry.space_group_name_H-M   'P 1'
#
loop_
_entity.id
_entity.type
_entity.pdbx_description
1 polymer ?
#
loop_
_entity_poly.entity_id
_entity_poly.type
_entity_poly.pdbx_seq_one_letter_code
_entity_poly.pdbx_strand_id
1 'polypeptide(L)'
;MVKGETMSREAMLPCFICGKVLFNALADSDNQPREGTEFRTYGHYGSTFWDSFDGEELVLNICDDCLRERTQALAQHKRFLPITVHAVGMVGKQWVQRPMVFYTGYPDDTVAKIEPEEIGTDLPNTEWPRDIASCREYAINRSEREV
;
A
#
# COMPACT_ATOMS: atom_id res chain seq x y z
N MET A 1 37.82 3.48 0.43
CA MET A 1 36.74 3.71 1.42
C MET A 1 36.17 5.09 1.15
N VAL A 2 35.03 5.16 0.46
CA VAL A 2 34.28 6.41 0.33
C VAL A 2 33.70 6.68 1.71
N LYS A 3 34.05 7.80 2.33
CA LYS A 3 33.40 8.25 3.56
C LYS A 3 31.95 8.52 3.20
N GLY A 4 31.03 7.67 3.65
CA GLY A 4 29.60 7.93 3.50
C GLY A 4 29.30 9.21 4.25
N GLU A 5 29.01 10.28 3.51
CA GLU A 5 28.45 11.48 4.10
C GLU A 5 27.10 11.09 4.71
N THR A 6 26.97 11.30 6.01
CA THR A 6 25.72 11.05 6.72
C THR A 6 24.66 11.99 6.14
N MET A 7 23.63 11.43 5.51
CA MET A 7 22.49 12.21 5.01
C MET A 7 21.92 13.06 6.14
N SER A 8 21.71 14.35 5.90
CA SER A 8 21.20 15.24 6.94
C SER A 8 19.72 14.93 7.19
N ARG A 9 19.28 15.01 8.46
CA ARG A 9 17.86 14.78 8.84
C ARG A 9 16.87 15.71 8.12
N GLU A 10 17.37 16.84 7.61
CA GLU A 10 16.59 17.88 6.94
C GLU A 10 16.55 17.70 5.41
N ALA A 11 17.50 17.00 4.80
CA ALA A 11 17.60 16.81 3.35
C ALA A 11 17.77 15.33 2.99
N MET A 12 16.75 14.75 2.34
CA MET A 12 16.74 13.34 1.95
C MET A 12 17.42 13.07 0.60
N LEU A 13 17.42 11.80 0.22
CA LEU A 13 17.71 11.34 -1.12
C LEU A 13 16.90 12.18 -2.13
N PRO A 14 17.57 12.77 -3.14
CA PRO A 14 16.89 13.56 -4.15
C PRO A 14 15.95 12.68 -4.98
N CYS A 15 15.02 13.32 -5.69
CA CYS A 15 14.22 12.64 -6.69
C CYS A 15 15.14 11.95 -7.71
N PHE A 16 14.98 10.65 -7.88
CA PHE A 16 15.77 9.81 -8.79
C PHE A 16 15.68 10.27 -10.26
N ILE A 17 14.55 10.89 -10.63
CA ILE A 17 14.29 11.31 -12.01
C ILE A 17 14.84 12.72 -12.29
N CYS A 18 14.53 13.70 -11.43
CA CYS A 18 14.82 15.11 -11.70
C CYS A 18 15.87 15.75 -10.78
N GLY A 19 16.36 15.04 -9.78
CA GLY A 19 17.36 15.54 -8.84
C GLY A 19 16.84 16.55 -7.81
N LYS A 20 15.53 16.89 -7.82
CA LYS A 20 14.91 17.77 -6.82
C LYS A 20 15.19 17.24 -5.41
N VAL A 21 15.76 18.08 -4.56
CA VAL A 21 15.93 17.77 -3.13
C VAL A 21 14.55 17.64 -2.48
N LEU A 22 14.35 16.55 -1.73
CA LEU A 22 13.10 16.27 -1.02
C LEU A 22 13.29 16.45 0.48
N PHE A 23 12.23 16.89 1.15
CA PHE A 23 12.21 17.17 2.58
C PHE A 23 11.33 16.15 3.30
N ASN A 24 11.76 15.71 4.47
CA ASN A 24 11.01 14.74 5.27
C ASN A 24 9.63 15.29 5.63
N ALA A 25 8.60 14.45 5.51
CA ALA A 25 7.25 14.78 5.98
C ALA A 25 7.17 14.79 7.51
N LEU A 26 8.05 14.04 8.18
CA LEU A 26 8.14 13.92 9.64
C LEU A 26 9.59 14.10 10.08
N ALA A 27 9.83 14.96 11.08
CA ALA A 27 11.16 15.38 11.50
C ALA A 27 12.09 14.22 11.95
N ASP A 28 11.49 13.14 12.50
CA ASP A 28 12.22 11.99 13.03
C ASP A 28 12.22 10.77 12.10
N SER A 29 11.87 10.95 10.83
CA SER A 29 11.88 9.86 9.86
C SER A 29 13.20 9.76 9.10
N ASP A 30 13.63 8.52 8.82
CA ASP A 30 14.87 8.28 8.08
C ASP A 30 14.76 8.72 6.61
N ASN A 31 13.66 8.39 5.92
CA ASN A 31 13.44 8.75 4.51
C ASN A 31 11.95 8.70 4.12
N GLN A 32 11.15 9.66 4.59
CA GLN A 32 9.73 9.78 4.25
C GLN A 32 9.47 11.07 3.46
N PRO A 33 9.61 11.04 2.12
CA PRO A 33 9.46 12.22 1.26
C PRO A 33 8.11 12.90 1.36
N ARG A 34 8.12 14.18 1.72
CA ARG A 34 7.01 15.09 1.45
C ARG A 34 6.91 15.32 -0.05
N GLU A 35 5.69 15.18 -0.60
CA GLU A 35 5.42 15.31 -2.05
C GLU A 35 6.28 14.37 -2.90
N GLY A 36 6.51 13.17 -2.38
CA GLY A 36 7.16 12.09 -3.10
C GLY A 36 6.86 10.74 -2.44
N THR A 37 7.38 9.69 -3.07
CA THR A 37 7.24 8.32 -2.58
C THR A 37 8.62 7.69 -2.47
N GLU A 38 8.87 7.05 -1.32
CA GLU A 38 10.03 6.17 -1.12
C GLU A 38 9.74 4.82 -1.78
N PHE A 39 10.72 4.33 -2.55
CA PHE A 39 10.75 2.97 -3.06
C PHE A 39 11.95 2.28 -2.44
N ARG A 40 11.68 1.21 -1.70
CA ARG A 40 12.69 0.39 -1.04
C ARG A 40 12.56 -1.03 -1.56
N THR A 41 13.69 -1.59 -1.97
CA THR A 41 13.76 -2.96 -2.47
C THR A 41 14.89 -3.71 -1.77
N TYR A 42 14.65 -4.99 -1.53
CA TYR A 42 15.65 -5.99 -1.18
C TYR A 42 15.97 -6.82 -2.43
N GLY A 43 16.98 -7.72 -2.36
CA GLY A 43 17.35 -8.56 -3.50
C GLY A 43 16.14 -9.22 -4.16
N HIS A 44 16.01 -8.99 -5.47
CA HIS A 44 14.96 -9.53 -6.29
C HIS A 44 15.63 -10.27 -7.44
N TYR A 45 15.53 -11.61 -7.39
CA TYR A 45 16.03 -12.50 -8.43
C TYR A 45 15.68 -11.97 -9.83
N GLY A 46 16.71 -11.63 -10.61
CA GLY A 46 16.55 -11.28 -12.03
C GLY A 46 17.07 -9.89 -12.45
N SER A 47 17.56 -9.07 -11.52
CA SER A 47 18.27 -7.83 -11.86
C SER A 47 19.77 -8.09 -12.04
N THR A 48 20.36 -7.61 -13.15
CA THR A 48 21.82 -7.63 -13.33
C THR A 48 22.52 -6.37 -12.79
N PHE A 49 21.74 -5.38 -12.35
CA PHE A 49 22.26 -4.13 -11.81
C PHE A 49 22.48 -4.20 -10.29
N TRP A 50 21.50 -4.73 -9.57
CA TRP A 50 21.52 -4.88 -8.12
C TRP A 50 20.61 -6.03 -7.71
N ASP A 51 21.16 -7.00 -6.98
CA ASP A 51 20.46 -8.19 -6.48
C ASP A 51 21.16 -8.70 -5.20
N SER A 52 21.02 -7.95 -4.09
CA SER A 52 21.71 -8.30 -2.85
C SER A 52 20.94 -9.27 -1.97
N PHE A 53 21.61 -10.30 -1.45
CA PHE A 53 21.04 -11.35 -0.59
C PHE A 53 21.57 -11.31 0.86
N ASP A 54 22.31 -10.27 1.23
CA ASP A 54 22.98 -10.14 2.52
C ASP A 54 22.24 -9.23 3.53
N GLY A 55 21.03 -8.79 3.16
CA GLY A 55 20.23 -7.87 3.96
C GLY A 55 20.44 -6.39 3.62
N GLU A 56 21.28 -6.06 2.63
CA GLU A 56 21.33 -4.70 2.07
C GLU A 56 20.05 -4.37 1.29
N GLU A 57 19.70 -3.08 1.31
CA GLU A 57 18.52 -2.54 0.63
C GLU A 57 18.94 -1.43 -0.34
N LEU A 58 18.28 -1.38 -1.49
CA LEU A 58 18.37 -0.25 -2.42
C LEU A 58 17.15 0.66 -2.21
N VAL A 59 17.41 1.95 -2.00
CA VAL A 59 16.38 2.95 -1.71
C VAL A 59 16.48 4.09 -2.72
N LEU A 60 15.33 4.49 -3.27
CA LEU A 60 15.21 5.69 -4.10
C LEU A 60 13.93 6.45 -3.76
N ASN A 61 13.91 7.75 -4.05
CA ASN A 61 12.72 8.58 -3.95
C ASN A 61 12.30 9.08 -5.34
N ILE A 62 11.00 9.20 -5.59
CA ILE A 62 10.47 9.89 -6.77
C ILE A 62 9.45 10.93 -6.32
N CYS A 63 9.58 12.17 -6.77
CA CYS A 63 8.61 13.22 -6.46
C CYS A 63 7.28 13.03 -7.20
N ASP A 64 6.21 13.60 -6.65
CA ASP A 64 4.86 13.47 -7.20
C ASP A 64 4.76 14.01 -8.63
N ASP A 65 5.46 15.09 -8.96
CA ASP A 65 5.49 15.66 -10.31
C ASP A 65 6.03 14.64 -11.33
N CYS A 66 7.15 14.00 -11.01
CA CYS A 66 7.76 12.98 -11.88
C CYS A 66 6.91 11.71 -12.00
N LEU A 67 6.22 11.31 -10.93
CA LEU A 67 5.25 10.21 -10.98
C LEU A 67 4.07 10.57 -11.88
N ARG A 68 3.55 11.80 -11.76
CA ARG A 68 2.42 12.31 -12.55
C ARG A 68 2.76 12.42 -14.04
N GLU A 69 3.97 12.86 -14.38
CA GLU A 69 4.43 12.95 -15.78
C GLU A 69 4.68 11.57 -16.43
N ARG A 70 4.76 10.51 -15.61
CA ARG A 70 5.12 9.16 -16.05
C ARG A 70 4.07 8.11 -15.74
N THR A 71 2.81 8.51 -15.54
CA THR A 71 1.70 7.59 -15.22
C THR A 71 1.51 6.48 -16.25
N GLN A 72 1.87 6.71 -17.52
CA GLN A 72 1.85 5.70 -18.59
C GLN A 72 2.81 4.53 -18.34
N ALA A 73 3.80 4.69 -17.48
CA ALA A 73 4.74 3.65 -17.09
C ALA A 73 4.43 3.07 -15.69
N LEU A 74 3.29 3.45 -15.10
CA LEU A 74 2.83 2.95 -13.81
C LEU A 74 1.70 1.95 -14.00
N ALA A 75 1.60 1.01 -13.07
CA ALA A 75 0.54 0.04 -13.02
C ALA A 75 -0.01 -0.10 -11.60
N GLN A 76 -1.28 -0.43 -11.50
CA GLN A 76 -2.00 -0.71 -10.27
C GLN A 76 -2.47 -2.17 -10.26
N HIS A 77 -2.46 -2.79 -9.09
CA HIS A 77 -2.90 -4.16 -8.92
C HIS A 77 -3.65 -4.33 -7.60
N LYS A 78 -4.95 -4.62 -7.69
CA LYS A 78 -5.80 -4.89 -6.53
C LYS A 78 -5.82 -6.38 -6.23
N ARG A 79 -5.01 -6.78 -5.24
CA ARG A 79 -4.83 -8.19 -4.83
C ARG A 79 -5.97 -8.74 -3.99
N PHE A 80 -6.74 -7.86 -3.35
CA PHE A 80 -7.93 -8.24 -2.59
C PHE A 80 -9.02 -7.18 -2.73
N LEU A 81 -10.27 -7.62 -2.64
CA LEU A 81 -11.41 -6.74 -2.43
C LEU A 81 -11.62 -6.57 -0.92
N PRO A 82 -11.73 -5.34 -0.41
CA PRO A 82 -12.24 -5.14 0.94
C PRO A 82 -13.64 -5.76 1.05
N ILE A 83 -13.86 -6.61 2.05
CA ILE A 83 -15.19 -7.12 2.38
C ILE A 83 -15.84 -6.08 3.29
N THR A 84 -17.02 -5.59 2.91
CA THR A 84 -17.71 -4.50 3.59
C THR A 84 -19.14 -4.86 3.94
N VAL A 85 -19.60 -4.36 5.08
CA VAL A 85 -20.98 -4.44 5.57
C VAL A 85 -21.51 -3.02 5.73
N HIS A 86 -22.73 -2.76 5.25
CA HIS A 86 -23.29 -1.40 5.12
C HIS A 86 -23.15 -0.54 6.40
N ALA A 87 -23.41 -1.11 7.57
CA ALA A 87 -23.39 -0.39 8.84
C ALA A 87 -22.01 -0.29 9.53
N VAL A 88 -21.04 -1.11 9.13
CA VAL A 88 -19.77 -1.31 9.88
C VAL A 88 -18.52 -0.93 9.07
N GLY A 89 -18.62 -0.95 7.74
CA GLY A 89 -17.46 -0.77 6.87
C GLY A 89 -16.70 -2.09 6.66
N MET A 90 -15.37 -2.02 6.58
CA MET A 90 -14.53 -3.17 6.23
C MET A 90 -14.41 -4.18 7.37
N VAL A 91 -14.73 -5.44 7.07
CA VAL A 91 -14.75 -6.57 8.03
C VAL A 91 -13.83 -7.72 7.63
N GLY A 92 -13.22 -7.67 6.45
CA GLY A 92 -12.34 -8.73 5.96
C GLY A 92 -11.73 -8.41 4.61
N LYS A 93 -10.99 -9.37 4.05
CA LYS A 93 -10.41 -9.30 2.72
C LYS A 93 -10.83 -10.50 1.90
N GLN A 94 -11.28 -10.28 0.67
CA GLN A 94 -11.47 -11.34 -0.31
C GLN A 94 -10.31 -11.30 -1.30
N TRP A 95 -9.44 -12.31 -1.26
CA TRP A 95 -8.33 -12.44 -2.18
C TRP A 95 -8.84 -12.72 -3.59
N VAL A 96 -8.34 -11.96 -4.57
CA VAL A 96 -8.78 -12.06 -5.97
C VAL A 96 -7.59 -12.20 -6.90
N GLN A 97 -7.78 -12.98 -7.96
CA GLN A 97 -6.85 -13.06 -9.07
C GLN A 97 -7.29 -12.04 -10.11
N ARG A 98 -6.64 -10.88 -10.12
CA ARG A 98 -6.90 -9.80 -11.08
C ARG A 98 -5.61 -9.49 -11.82
N PRO A 99 -5.68 -9.09 -13.10
CA PRO A 99 -4.50 -8.63 -13.79
C PRO A 99 -4.01 -7.32 -13.17
N MET A 100 -2.71 -7.11 -13.22
CA MET A 100 -2.14 -5.77 -13.10
C MET A 100 -2.60 -4.94 -14.31
N VAL A 101 -3.02 -3.70 -14.07
CA VAL A 101 -3.51 -2.80 -15.12
C VAL A 101 -2.74 -1.48 -15.06
N PHE A 102 -2.67 -0.75 -16.16
CA PHE A 102 -2.05 0.58 -16.14
C PHE A 102 -2.73 1.50 -15.12
N TYR A 103 -1.93 2.38 -14.51
CA TYR A 103 -2.45 3.35 -13.56
C TYR A 103 -3.40 4.32 -14.26
N THR A 104 -4.58 4.49 -13.70
CA THR A 104 -5.66 5.28 -14.32
C THR A 104 -5.83 6.67 -13.71
N GLY A 105 -5.11 6.98 -12.63
CA GLY A 105 -5.37 8.18 -11.83
C GLY A 105 -6.50 8.02 -10.81
N TYR A 106 -7.29 6.94 -10.91
CA TYR A 106 -8.42 6.69 -10.02
C TYR A 106 -8.18 5.45 -9.16
N PRO A 107 -8.49 5.50 -7.86
CA PRO A 107 -8.48 4.32 -7.03
C PRO A 107 -9.55 3.33 -7.52
N ASP A 108 -9.22 2.05 -7.51
CA ASP A 108 -10.22 1.00 -7.68
C ASP A 108 -11.00 0.87 -6.36
N ASP A 109 -12.27 1.25 -6.36
CA ASP A 109 -13.17 1.27 -5.20
C ASP A 109 -14.04 0.00 -5.09
N THR A 110 -13.80 -1.01 -5.93
CA THR A 110 -14.53 -2.29 -5.91
C THR A 110 -14.45 -2.95 -4.53
N VAL A 111 -15.59 -3.29 -3.94
CA VAL A 111 -15.67 -3.99 -2.66
C VAL A 111 -16.54 -5.24 -2.79
N ALA A 112 -16.31 -6.23 -1.92
CA ALA A 112 -17.22 -7.35 -1.73
C ALA A 112 -18.23 -6.96 -0.65
N LYS A 113 -19.50 -6.82 -1.00
CA LYS A 113 -20.56 -6.50 -0.04
C LYS A 113 -21.19 -7.80 0.45
N ILE A 114 -21.38 -7.90 1.76
CA ILE A 114 -22.01 -9.05 2.41
C ILE A 114 -22.98 -8.57 3.49
N GLU A 115 -23.85 -9.47 3.93
CA GLU A 115 -24.71 -9.26 5.09
C GLU A 115 -23.98 -9.54 6.42
N PRO A 116 -24.41 -8.94 7.54
CA PRO A 116 -23.82 -9.20 8.86
C PRO A 116 -23.70 -10.69 9.21
N GLU A 117 -24.66 -11.52 8.79
CA GLU A 117 -24.69 -12.95 9.07
C GLU A 117 -23.63 -13.74 8.26
N GLU A 118 -23.08 -13.18 7.20
CA GLU A 118 -22.06 -13.83 6.39
C GLU A 118 -20.65 -13.66 6.96
N ILE A 119 -20.49 -12.77 7.95
CA ILE A 119 -19.21 -12.52 8.63
C ILE A 119 -18.70 -13.81 9.29
N GLY A 120 -17.48 -14.22 8.95
CA GLY A 120 -16.82 -15.40 9.51
C GLY A 120 -17.31 -16.74 8.96
N THR A 121 -18.14 -16.73 7.91
CA THR A 121 -18.51 -17.95 7.19
C THR A 121 -17.39 -18.40 6.24
N ASP A 122 -17.54 -19.58 5.65
CA ASP A 122 -16.58 -20.19 4.72
C ASP A 122 -16.69 -19.59 3.30
N LEU A 123 -16.60 -18.26 3.21
CA LEU A 123 -16.58 -17.56 1.92
C LEU A 123 -15.26 -17.86 1.19
N PRO A 124 -15.30 -18.13 -0.12
CA PRO A 124 -14.12 -18.50 -0.88
C PRO A 124 -13.07 -17.40 -0.85
N ASN A 125 -11.81 -17.80 -0.68
CA ASN A 125 -10.63 -16.93 -0.70
C ASN A 125 -10.70 -15.75 0.30
N THR A 126 -11.35 -15.96 1.44
CA THR A 126 -11.55 -14.91 2.44
C THR A 126 -10.56 -15.00 3.58
N GLU A 127 -10.02 -13.86 3.97
CA GLU A 127 -9.24 -13.65 5.19
C GLU A 127 -10.04 -12.77 6.16
N TRP A 128 -10.36 -13.35 7.31
CA TRP A 128 -11.07 -12.68 8.40
C TRP A 128 -10.09 -12.16 9.47
N PRO A 129 -10.42 -11.07 10.17
CA PRO A 129 -9.68 -10.65 11.37
C PRO A 129 -9.82 -11.68 12.50
N ARG A 130 -8.93 -11.62 13.50
CA ARG A 130 -8.87 -12.61 14.59
C ARG A 130 -10.11 -12.58 15.50
N ASP A 131 -10.77 -11.44 15.62
CA ASP A 131 -11.92 -11.16 16.49
C ASP A 131 -13.27 -11.28 15.77
N ILE A 132 -13.36 -12.22 14.82
CA ILE A 132 -14.48 -12.33 13.88
C ILE A 132 -15.87 -12.47 14.52
N ALA A 133 -15.97 -13.18 15.66
CA ALA A 133 -17.23 -13.36 16.37
C ALA A 133 -17.75 -12.01 16.93
N SER A 134 -16.87 -11.20 17.50
CA SER A 134 -17.18 -9.86 17.99
C SER A 134 -17.55 -8.93 16.83
N CYS A 135 -16.85 -9.00 15.70
CA CYS A 135 -17.19 -8.24 14.50
C CYS A 135 -18.61 -8.58 14.00
N ARG A 136 -18.97 -9.86 14.00
CA ARG A 136 -20.30 -10.34 13.59
C ARG A 136 -21.40 -9.83 14.51
N GLU A 137 -21.23 -10.00 15.82
CA GLU A 137 -22.19 -9.52 16.82
C GLU A 137 -22.38 -8.01 16.74
N TYR A 138 -21.28 -7.25 16.59
CA TYR A 138 -21.34 -5.80 16.41
C TYR A 138 -22.13 -5.41 15.15
N ALA A 139 -21.90 -6.11 14.03
CA ALA A 139 -22.56 -5.83 12.77
C ALA A 139 -24.07 -6.09 12.81
N ILE A 140 -24.49 -7.19 13.43
CA ILE A 140 -25.91 -7.53 13.62
C ILE A 140 -26.57 -6.45 14.49
N ASN A 141 -26.02 -6.20 15.68
CA ASN A 141 -26.56 -5.23 16.64
C ASN A 141 -26.68 -3.80 16.07
N ARG A 142 -25.77 -3.41 15.17
CA ARG A 142 -25.77 -2.09 14.55
C ARG A 142 -26.80 -1.99 13.43
N SER A 143 -26.94 -3.06 12.64
CA SER A 143 -27.92 -3.11 11.55
C SER A 143 -29.36 -3.08 12.08
N GLU A 144 -29.63 -3.74 13.22
CA GLU A 144 -30.94 -3.70 13.89
C GLU A 144 -31.34 -2.33 14.45
N ARG A 145 -30.38 -1.42 14.67
CA ARG A 145 -30.62 -0.05 15.18
C ARG A 145 -30.85 0.98 14.07
N GLU A 146 -30.58 0.61 12.82
CA GLU A 146 -30.78 1.47 11.65
C GLU A 146 -32.14 1.23 10.95
N VAL A 147 -32.91 0.22 11.41
CA VAL A 147 -34.27 -0.12 10.93
C VAL A 147 -35.35 0.63 11.70
#